data_AF-A0A920TV73-F1
#
_entry.id   AF-A0A920TV73-F1
#
_cell.length_a   1.000
_cell.length_b   1.000
_cell.length_c   1.000
_cell.angle_alpha   90.00
_cell.angle_beta   90.00
_cell.angle_gamma   90.00
#
_symmetry.space_group_name_H-M   'P 1'
#
loop_
_entity.id
_entity.type
_entity.pdbx_description
1 polymer ?
#
loop_
_entity_poly.entity_id
_entity_poly.type
_entity_poly.pdbx_seq_one_letter_code
_entity_poly.pdbx_strand_id
1 'polypeptide(L)' 'MIYAAFPGNTLYFLTVSEFMEKEEYQDGRVLRVSGKFLDGSFHRPKGSTSANFALIDSLNNF' A
#
# COMPACT_ATOMS: atom_id res chain seq x y z
N MET A 1 -36.25 13.79 12.83
CA MET A 1 -35.11 14.23 12.00
C MET A 1 -34.17 13.05 11.90
N ILE A 2 -33.87 12.57 10.68
CA ILE A 2 -33.00 11.41 10.47
C ILE A 2 -31.59 11.96 10.24
N TYR A 3 -30.66 11.67 11.16
CA TYR A 3 -29.26 12.09 11.04
C TYR A 3 -28.53 11.04 10.21
N ALA A 4 -28.61 11.14 8.88
CA ALA A 4 -27.79 10.33 8.01
C ALA A 4 -26.36 10.91 8.02
N ALA A 5 -25.44 10.26 8.73
CA ALA A 5 -24.02 10.52 8.53
C ALA A 5 -23.67 10.14 7.08
N PHE A 6 -22.99 11.04 6.35
CA PHE A 6 -22.48 10.73 5.02
C PHE A 6 -21.71 9.41 5.09
N PRO A 7 -21.95 8.43 4.20
CA PRO A 7 -21.14 7.23 4.16
C PRO A 7 -19.71 7.68 3.86
N GLY A 8 -18.89 7.78 4.90
CA GLY A 8 -17.48 8.07 4.75
C GLY A 8 -16.90 7.01 3.83
N ASN A 9 -16.20 7.43 2.78
CA ASN A 9 -15.55 6.53 1.84
C ASN A 9 -14.69 5.55 2.65
N THR A 10 -15.13 4.29 2.79
CA THR A 10 -14.39 3.30 3.56
C THR A 10 -13.09 3.03 2.83
N LEU A 11 -11.98 3.50 3.40
CA LEU A 11 -10.67 3.34 2.81
C LEU A 11 -10.14 1.97 3.21
N TYR A 12 -10.26 1.01 2.30
CA TYR A 12 -9.66 -0.31 2.48
C TYR A 12 -8.17 -0.25 2.14
N PHE A 13 -7.34 -0.74 3.04
CA PHE A 13 -5.90 -0.90 2.85
C PHE A 13 -5.56 -2.39 2.94
N LEU A 14 -4.72 -2.86 2.04
CA LEU A 14 -4.11 -4.20 2.09
C LEU A 14 -2.75 -4.10 2.78
N THR A 15 -2.34 -5.15 3.47
CA THR A 15 -0.93 -5.32 3.84
C THR A 15 -0.11 -5.72 2.61
N VAL A 16 1.21 -5.59 2.69
CA VAL A 16 2.13 -6.09 1.64
C VAL A 16 1.91 -7.59 1.42
N SER A 17 1.76 -8.36 2.50
CA SER A 17 1.55 -9.81 2.44
C SER A 17 0.25 -10.17 1.74
N GLU A 18 -0.87 -9.51 2.09
CA GLU A 18 -2.19 -9.74 1.47
C GLU A 18 -2.17 -9.43 -0.03
N PHE A 19 -1.49 -8.35 -0.43
CA PHE A 19 -1.35 -8.00 -1.85
C PHE A 19 -0.53 -9.03 -2.63
N MET A 20 0.51 -9.60 -2.01
CA MET A 20 1.39 -10.58 -2.64
C MET A 20 0.79 -11.99 -2.71
N GLU A 21 -0.04 -12.38 -1.74
CA GLU A 21 -0.59 -13.74 -1.64
C GLU A 21 -1.75 -14.00 -2.61
N LYS A 22 -2.56 -12.99 -2.91
CA LYS A 22 -3.81 -13.19 -3.65
C LYS A 22 -3.77 -12.61 -5.05
N GLU A 23 -4.02 -13.46 -6.04
CA GLU A 23 -4.17 -13.05 -7.44
C GLU A 23 -5.40 -12.15 -7.68
N GLU A 24 -6.40 -12.17 -6.79
CA GLU A 24 -7.61 -11.34 -6.90
C GLU A 24 -7.33 -9.82 -6.90
N TYR A 25 -6.15 -9.44 -6.40
CA TYR A 25 -5.69 -8.05 -6.35
C TYR A 25 -4.82 -7.65 -7.55
N GLN A 26 -4.53 -8.58 -8.46
CA GLN A 26 -3.74 -8.37 -9.69
C GLN A 26 -4.63 -8.14 -10.92
N ASP A 27 -5.78 -7.49 -10.74
CA ASP A 27 -6.79 -7.29 -11.78
C ASP A 27 -6.77 -5.89 -12.42
N GLY A 28 -5.72 -5.11 -12.16
CA GLY A 28 -5.51 -3.78 -12.72
C GLY A 28 -6.27 -2.65 -12.01
N ARG A 29 -7.01 -2.95 -10.92
CA ARG A 29 -7.62 -1.91 -10.10
C ARG A 29 -6.56 -1.14 -9.30
N VAL A 30 -6.88 0.11 -8.97
CA VAL A 30 -6.07 0.92 -8.04
C VAL A 30 -6.37 0.49 -6.62
N LEU A 31 -5.35 -0.03 -5.94
CA LEU A 31 -5.43 -0.50 -4.57
C LEU A 31 -4.57 0.38 -3.66
N ARG A 32 -4.88 0.37 -2.37
CA ARG A 32 -4.05 1.02 -1.35
C ARG A 32 -3.35 -0.05 -0.55
N VAL A 33 -2.03 -0.09 -0.63
CA VAL A 33 -1.20 -1.03 0.12
C VAL A 33 -0.46 -0.27 1.21
N SER A 34 -0.54 -0.76 2.43
CA SER A 34 0.16 -0.23 3.59
C SER A 34 1.25 -1.21 4.03
N GLY A 35 2.42 -0.68 4.35
CA GLY A 35 3.56 -1.46 4.81
C GLY A 35 4.61 -0.58 5.46
N LYS A 36 5.57 -1.23 6.12
CA LYS A 36 6.74 -0.57 6.67
C LYS A 36 7.76 -0.33 5.56
N PHE A 37 8.35 0.86 5.53
CA PHE A 37 9.43 1.17 4.60
C PHE A 37 10.66 0.30 4.89
N LEU A 38 11.21 -0.34 3.86
CA LEU A 38 12.46 -1.09 3.97
C LEU A 38 13.65 -0.14 3.91
N ASP A 39 14.41 -0.06 5.00
CA ASP A 39 15.58 0.82 5.07
C ASP A 39 16.61 0.47 3.98
N GLY A 40 17.25 1.50 3.42
CA GLY A 40 18.17 1.36 2.29
C GLY A 40 17.54 1.04 0.92
N SER A 41 16.23 0.80 0.82
CA SER A 41 15.57 0.48 -0.46
C SER A 41 15.26 1.69 -1.34
N PHE A 42 15.29 2.91 -0.76
CA PHE A 42 14.93 4.12 -1.49
C PHE A 42 16.00 4.49 -2.51
N HIS A 43 15.59 4.59 -3.77
CA HIS A 43 16.42 5.06 -4.85
C HIS A 43 15.67 6.10 -5.69
N ARG A 44 16.29 7.27 -5.89
CA ARG A 44 15.78 8.30 -6.80
C ARG A 44 16.93 8.82 -7.67
N PRO A 45 16.89 8.63 -9.00
CA PRO A 45 17.88 9.21 -9.89
C PRO A 45 17.96 10.73 -9.76
N LYS A 46 19.17 11.28 -9.87
CA LYS A 46 19.38 12.73 -9.82
C LYS A 46 18.65 13.41 -10.98
N GLY A 47 17.93 14.50 -10.69
CA GLY A 47 17.13 15.22 -11.69
C GLY A 47 15.79 14.58 -12.05
N SER A 48 15.41 13.47 -11.40
CA SER A 48 14.12 12.80 -11.60
C SER A 48 13.16 13.04 -10.44
N THR A 49 11.86 12.99 -10.74
CA THR A 49 10.77 12.91 -9.75
C THR A 49 10.33 11.47 -9.49
N SER A 50 10.81 10.50 -10.28
CA SER A 50 10.52 9.08 -10.11
C SER A 50 11.43 8.46 -9.05
N ALA A 51 10.84 7.82 -8.05
CA ALA A 51 11.55 7.11 -7.00
C ALA A 51 11.06 5.67 -6.91
N ASN A 52 11.98 4.76 -6.58
CA ASN A 52 11.70 3.37 -6.29
C ASN A 52 11.99 3.11 -4.81
N PHE A 53 11.17 2.29 -4.17
CA PHE A 53 11.35 1.86 -2.79
C PHE A 53 10.63 0.54 -2.58
N ALA A 54 10.97 -0.15 -1.50
CA ALA A 54 10.28 -1.38 -1.10
C ALA A 54 9.50 -1.15 0.20
N LEU A 55 8.33 -1.77 0.28
CA LEU A 55 7.55 -1.92 1.49
C LEU A 55 7.63 -3.37 1.96
N ILE A 56 7.73 -3.57 3.27
CA ILE A 56 7.69 -4.87 3.92
C ILE A 56 6.56 -4.90 4.95
N ASP A 57 6.06 -6.08 5.24
CA ASP A 57 5.16 -6.27 6.37
C ASP A 57 5.96 -6.31 7.69
N SER A 58 5.34 -5.95 8.82
CA SER A 58 6.03 -5.90 10.12
C SER A 58 6.41 -7.28 10.67
N LEU A 59 6.11 -8.37 9.95
CA LEU A 59 6.21 -9.75 10.40
C LEU A 59 7.36 -10.58 9.80
N ASN A 60 8.25 -9.98 9.00
CA ASN A 60 9.50 -10.66 8.62
C ASN A 60 10.60 -10.36 9.64
N ASN A 61 10.57 -11.07 10.77
CA ASN A 61 11.76 -11.31 11.57
C ASN A 61 12.64 -12.29 10.78
N PHE A 62 13.74 -11.81 10.20
CA PHE A 62 14.82 -12.68 9.74
C PHE A 62 15.65 -13.16 10.93
#